data_AF-A0A9X3HDB6-F1
#
_entry.id   AF-A0A9X3HDB6-F1
#
_cell.length_a   1.000
_cell.length_b   1.000
_cell.length_c   1.000
_cell.angle_alpha   90.00
_cell.angle_beta   90.00
_cell.angle_gamma   90.00
#
_symmetry.space_group_name_H-M   'P 1'
#
loop_
_entity.id
_entity.type
_entity.pdbx_description
1 polymer ?
#
loop_
_entity_poly.entity_id
_entity_poly.type
_entity_poly.pdbx_seq_one_letter_code
_entity_poly.pdbx_strand_id
1 'polypeptide(L)'
;MKKTFLMIAVLFGLGLSTSAQEGGKREMPNAEQMTERMKTQLELTDEQYKSVYVANEEMIKMMEEAGGRDADQETKNKIKKLHMAKLNEILTPEQIAKMKDQKQQRDRKRKHAKTKQVEE
;
A
#
# COMPACT_ATOMS: atom_id res chain seq x y z
N MET A 1 54.39 22.29 4.59
CA MET A 1 54.31 23.76 4.79
C MET A 1 53.29 24.34 3.82
N LYS A 2 52.37 25.16 4.35
CA LYS A 2 51.70 26.33 3.73
C LYS A 2 50.81 26.12 2.49
N LYS A 3 49.54 25.82 2.81
CA LYS A 3 48.27 26.39 2.29
C LYS A 3 48.34 27.21 1.00
N THR A 4 47.64 26.74 -0.03
CA THR A 4 46.96 27.60 -1.02
C THR A 4 45.53 27.10 -1.19
N PHE A 5 44.61 27.81 -0.53
CA PHE A 5 43.20 27.83 -0.87
C PHE A 5 43.05 28.63 -2.17
N LEU A 6 42.32 28.10 -3.15
CA LEU A 6 41.69 28.93 -4.17
C LEU A 6 40.34 28.31 -4.54
N MET A 7 39.29 28.93 -4.00
CA MET A 7 37.90 28.78 -4.41
C MET A 7 37.74 29.29 -5.84
N ILE A 8 37.07 28.52 -6.70
CA ILE A 8 36.18 29.06 -7.74
C ILE A 8 34.92 28.20 -7.76
N ALA A 9 33.80 28.87 -7.51
CA ALA A 9 32.45 28.34 -7.61
C ALA A 9 32.12 27.99 -9.06
N VAL A 10 31.61 26.77 -9.27
CA VAL A 10 30.72 26.48 -10.40
C VAL A 10 29.44 25.93 -9.79
N LEU A 11 28.55 26.88 -9.50
CA LEU A 11 27.11 26.67 -9.53
C LEU A 11 26.73 26.18 -10.93
N PHE A 12 25.69 25.34 -10.98
CA PHE A 12 24.98 24.77 -12.14
C PHE A 12 25.18 23.27 -12.33
N GLY A 13 24.10 22.54 -12.01
CA GLY A 13 23.99 21.12 -12.28
C GLY A 13 23.05 20.37 -11.32
N LEU A 14 22.08 21.02 -10.69
CA LEU A 14 20.91 20.34 -10.13
C LEU A 14 20.09 19.74 -11.28
N GLY A 15 20.59 18.65 -11.85
CA GLY A 15 19.82 17.73 -12.67
C GLY A 15 19.05 16.78 -11.77
N LEU A 16 18.19 17.31 -10.89
CA LEU A 16 17.12 16.48 -10.34
C LEU A 16 16.12 16.31 -11.47
N SER A 17 16.32 15.27 -12.27
CA SER A 17 15.28 14.72 -13.13
C SER A 17 14.20 14.16 -12.22
N THR A 18 13.32 15.03 -11.74
CA THR A 18 12.00 14.67 -11.23
C THR A 18 11.25 14.10 -12.41
N SER A 19 11.40 12.80 -12.68
CA SER A 19 10.51 12.11 -13.61
C SER A 19 9.12 12.19 -13.01
N ALA A 20 8.29 12.99 -13.68
CA ALA A 20 6.89 13.21 -13.41
C ALA A 20 6.21 11.94 -12.90
N GLN A 21 5.56 12.03 -11.73
CA GLN A 21 4.47 11.11 -11.41
C GLN A 21 3.37 11.39 -12.43
N GLU A 22 3.46 10.74 -13.58
CA GLU A 22 2.34 10.61 -14.50
C GLU A 22 1.17 10.06 -13.69
N GLY A 23 0.13 10.88 -13.53
CA GLY A 23 -1.09 10.60 -12.78
C GLY A 23 -1.94 9.49 -13.42
N GLY A 24 -1.30 8.48 -14.00
CA GLY A 24 -1.90 7.26 -14.47
C GLY A 24 -2.68 6.62 -13.34
N LYS A 25 -3.95 6.38 -13.61
CA LYS A 25 -4.93 5.69 -12.77
C LYS A 25 -4.41 4.27 -12.42
N ARG A 26 -3.48 4.14 -11.47
CA ARG A 26 -2.83 2.88 -11.05
C ARG A 26 -3.85 1.77 -10.87
N GLU A 27 -3.77 0.73 -11.69
CA GLU A 27 -4.69 -0.43 -11.70
C GLU A 27 -4.88 -1.02 -10.30
N MET A 28 -6.10 -1.49 -10.01
CA MET A 28 -6.30 -2.23 -8.77
C MET A 28 -5.46 -3.50 -8.85
N PRO A 29 -4.72 -3.87 -7.79
CA PRO A 29 -3.98 -5.12 -7.79
C PRO A 29 -4.96 -6.29 -7.95
N ASN A 30 -4.57 -7.30 -8.71
CA ASN A 30 -5.37 -8.51 -8.87
C ASN A 30 -5.29 -9.40 -7.61
N ALA A 31 -6.13 -10.46 -7.57
CA ALA A 31 -6.23 -11.34 -6.39
C ALA A 31 -4.89 -12.02 -6.06
N GLU A 32 -4.14 -12.46 -7.07
CA GLU A 32 -2.83 -13.09 -6.90
C GLU A 32 -1.82 -12.14 -6.24
N GLN A 33 -1.67 -10.91 -6.78
CA GLN A 33 -0.78 -9.90 -6.22
C GLN A 33 -1.14 -9.53 -4.78
N MET A 34 -2.43 -9.50 -4.45
CA MET A 34 -2.89 -9.27 -3.09
C MET A 34 -2.51 -10.44 -2.17
N THR A 35 -2.72 -11.66 -2.64
CA THR A 35 -2.47 -12.89 -1.87
C THR A 35 -0.98 -13.11 -1.64
N GLU A 36 -0.14 -12.91 -2.65
CA GLU A 36 1.32 -13.01 -2.54
C GLU A 36 1.89 -12.02 -1.51
N ARG A 37 1.40 -10.77 -1.53
CA ARG A 37 1.76 -9.79 -0.51
C ARG A 37 1.38 -10.26 0.89
N MET A 38 0.20 -10.87 1.05
CA MET A 38 -0.24 -11.41 2.33
C MET A 38 0.59 -12.64 2.73
N LYS A 39 0.95 -13.53 1.78
CA LYS A 39 1.83 -14.68 2.01
C LYS A 39 3.14 -14.23 2.64
N THR A 40 3.80 -13.25 2.04
CA THR A 40 5.08 -12.74 2.57
C THR A 40 4.89 -11.97 3.89
N GLN A 41 3.86 -11.13 3.99
CA GLN A 41 3.69 -10.27 5.17
C GLN A 41 3.23 -11.02 6.42
N LEU A 42 2.43 -12.08 6.24
CA LEU A 42 1.75 -12.81 7.31
C LEU A 42 2.24 -14.26 7.41
N GLU A 43 3.17 -14.69 6.56
CA GLU A 43 3.70 -16.05 6.53
C GLU A 43 2.56 -17.08 6.42
N LEU A 44 1.69 -16.90 5.42
CA LEU A 44 0.54 -17.78 5.21
C LEU A 44 0.99 -19.21 4.89
N THR A 45 0.30 -20.20 5.43
CA THR A 45 0.41 -21.58 4.94
C THR A 45 -0.18 -21.70 3.54
N ASP A 46 0.09 -22.81 2.85
CA ASP A 46 -0.45 -23.01 1.49
C ASP A 46 -1.98 -23.18 1.48
N GLU A 47 -2.57 -23.74 2.54
CA GLU A 47 -4.02 -23.80 2.73
C GLU A 47 -4.60 -22.40 2.95
N GLN A 48 -4.00 -21.62 3.85
CA GLN A 48 -4.42 -20.24 4.09
C GLN A 48 -4.28 -19.39 2.81
N TYR A 49 -3.21 -19.60 2.03
CA TYR A 49 -3.00 -18.93 0.76
C TYR A 49 -4.18 -19.13 -0.20
N LYS A 50 -4.60 -20.39 -0.39
CA LYS A 50 -5.74 -20.72 -1.27
C LYS A 50 -7.03 -20.04 -0.79
N SER A 51 -7.31 -20.07 0.53
CA SER A 51 -8.50 -19.43 1.09
C SER A 51 -8.45 -17.90 1.00
N VAL A 52 -7.29 -17.28 1.24
CA VAL A 52 -7.09 -15.83 1.10
C VAL A 52 -7.23 -15.41 -0.36
N TYR A 53 -6.75 -16.21 -1.31
CA TYR A 53 -6.92 -15.96 -2.74
C TYR A 53 -8.40 -15.86 -3.10
N VAL A 54 -9.21 -16.84 -2.70
CA VAL A 54 -10.67 -16.82 -2.93
C VAL A 54 -11.30 -15.59 -2.29
N ALA A 55 -10.96 -15.28 -1.03
CA ALA A 55 -11.50 -14.09 -0.35
C ALA A 55 -11.11 -12.77 -1.04
N ASN A 56 -9.93 -12.69 -1.65
CA ASN A 56 -9.46 -11.54 -2.43
C ASN A 56 -10.19 -11.43 -3.77
N GLU A 57 -10.36 -12.55 -4.48
CA GLU A 57 -11.09 -12.62 -5.74
C GLU A 57 -12.55 -12.17 -5.57
N GLU A 58 -13.23 -12.67 -4.55
CA GLU A 58 -14.60 -12.25 -4.22
C GLU A 58 -14.67 -10.76 -3.87
N MET A 59 -13.70 -10.23 -3.14
CA MET A 59 -13.65 -8.80 -2.83
C MET A 59 -13.50 -7.96 -4.10
N ILE A 60 -12.63 -8.37 -5.03
CA ILE A 60 -12.43 -7.67 -6.31
C ILE A 60 -13.72 -7.70 -7.11
N LYS A 61 -14.36 -8.86 -7.26
CA LYS A 61 -15.62 -9.01 -7.98
C LYS A 61 -16.73 -8.14 -7.38
N MET A 62 -16.91 -8.16 -6.06
CA MET A 62 -17.88 -7.29 -5.39
C MET A 62 -17.58 -5.81 -5.64
N MET A 63 -16.31 -5.44 -5.69
CA MET A 63 -15.92 -4.07 -5.93
C MET A 63 -16.16 -3.66 -7.38
N GLU A 64 -15.88 -4.51 -8.36
CA GLU A 64 -16.20 -4.29 -9.77
C GLU A 64 -17.71 -4.16 -10.00
N GLU A 65 -18.51 -5.06 -9.43
CA GLU A 65 -19.98 -5.02 -9.48
C GLU A 65 -20.55 -3.73 -8.85
N ALA A 66 -19.87 -3.18 -7.85
CA ALA A 66 -20.24 -1.92 -7.20
C ALA A 66 -19.84 -0.65 -7.98
N GLY A 67 -19.23 -0.78 -9.17
CA GLY A 67 -18.71 0.36 -9.95
C GLY A 67 -17.21 0.63 -9.74
N GLY A 68 -16.49 -0.33 -9.16
CA GLY A 68 -15.03 -0.31 -9.02
C GLY A 68 -14.52 0.91 -8.28
N ARG A 69 -13.75 1.75 -8.99
CA ARG A 69 -13.18 2.97 -8.43
C ARG A 69 -14.19 4.08 -8.24
N ASP A 70 -15.29 4.05 -8.98
CA ASP A 70 -16.32 5.08 -8.95
C ASP A 70 -17.44 4.74 -7.95
N ALA A 71 -17.40 3.53 -7.37
CA ALA A 71 -18.26 3.12 -6.27
C ALA A 71 -18.20 4.13 -5.11
N ASP A 72 -19.33 4.39 -4.45
CA ASP A 72 -19.37 5.31 -3.32
C ASP A 72 -18.57 4.78 -2.12
N GLN A 73 -18.25 5.69 -1.19
CA GLN A 73 -17.37 5.38 -0.07
C GLN A 73 -18.02 4.42 0.93
N GLU A 74 -19.34 4.46 1.10
CA GLU A 74 -20.07 3.57 2.02
C GLU A 74 -20.04 2.13 1.50
N THR A 75 -20.34 1.94 0.22
CA THR A 75 -20.28 0.63 -0.45
C THR A 75 -18.86 0.05 -0.38
N LYS A 76 -17.85 0.86 -0.70
CA LYS A 76 -16.44 0.45 -0.55
C LYS A 76 -16.10 0.01 0.88
N ASN A 77 -16.61 0.71 1.89
CA ASN A 77 -16.38 0.37 3.29
C ASN A 77 -17.11 -0.92 3.68
N LYS A 78 -18.32 -1.14 3.18
CA LYS A 78 -19.10 -2.37 3.42
C LYS A 78 -18.37 -3.58 2.84
N ILE A 79 -17.92 -3.52 1.60
CA ILE A 79 -17.16 -4.61 0.96
C ILE A 79 -15.86 -4.90 1.72
N LYS A 80 -15.12 -3.86 2.14
CA LYS A 80 -13.91 -4.04 2.97
C LYS A 80 -14.22 -4.72 4.30
N LYS A 81 -15.34 -4.39 4.97
CA LYS A 81 -15.75 -5.05 6.22
C LYS A 81 -16.07 -6.53 5.99
N LEU A 82 -16.80 -6.85 4.92
CA LEU A 82 -17.11 -8.24 4.56
C LEU A 82 -15.83 -9.05 4.27
N HIS A 83 -14.91 -8.48 3.50
CA HIS A 83 -13.63 -9.11 3.22
C HIS A 83 -12.81 -9.34 4.50
N MET A 84 -12.76 -8.35 5.40
CA MET A 84 -12.09 -8.51 6.70
C MET A 84 -12.73 -9.57 7.58
N ALA A 85 -14.05 -9.75 7.52
CA ALA A 85 -14.72 -10.84 8.23
C ALA A 85 -14.24 -12.21 7.72
N LYS A 86 -14.19 -12.40 6.40
CA LYS A 86 -13.65 -13.63 5.77
C LYS A 86 -12.20 -13.88 6.16
N LEU A 87 -11.36 -12.85 6.15
CA LEU A 87 -9.96 -12.99 6.57
C LEU A 87 -9.82 -13.40 8.04
N ASN A 88 -10.69 -12.94 8.94
CA ASN A 88 -10.63 -13.34 10.35
C ASN A 88 -10.95 -14.83 10.58
N GLU A 89 -11.66 -15.47 9.66
CA GLU A 89 -11.95 -16.92 9.71
C GLU A 89 -10.77 -17.76 9.20
N ILE A 90 -9.92 -17.19 8.34
CA ILE A 90 -8.80 -17.88 7.68
C ILE A 90 -7.48 -17.71 8.46
N LEU A 91 -7.27 -16.52 9.00
CA LEU A 91 -6.01 -16.12 9.62
C LEU A 91 -5.97 -16.45 11.11
N THR A 92 -4.77 -16.76 11.62
CA THR A 92 -4.59 -16.91 13.07
C THR A 92 -4.69 -15.56 13.79
N PRO A 93 -4.99 -15.55 15.10
CA PRO A 93 -5.01 -14.31 15.89
C PRO A 93 -3.71 -13.50 15.78
N GLU A 94 -2.57 -14.18 15.72
CA GLU A 94 -1.24 -13.56 15.59
C GLU A 94 -1.05 -12.89 14.22
N GLN A 95 -1.48 -13.56 13.15
CA GLN A 95 -1.45 -13.01 11.79
C GLN A 95 -2.39 -11.79 11.67
N ILE A 96 -3.57 -11.84 12.31
CA ILE A 96 -4.50 -10.70 12.37
C ILE A 96 -3.85 -9.53 13.11
N ALA A 97 -3.17 -9.77 14.23
CA ALA A 97 -2.46 -8.73 14.97
C ALA A 97 -1.34 -8.10 14.12
N LYS A 98 -0.54 -8.91 13.43
CA LYS A 98 0.52 -8.46 12.50
C LYS A 98 -0.06 -7.60 11.37
N MET A 99 -1.17 -8.04 10.77
CA MET A 99 -1.87 -7.30 9.72
C MET A 99 -2.37 -5.92 10.21
N LYS A 100 -2.94 -5.86 11.42
CA LYS A 100 -3.42 -4.60 12.03
C LYS A 100 -2.27 -3.65 12.33
N ASP A 101 -1.16 -4.13 12.90
CA ASP A 101 0.00 -3.29 13.18
C ASP A 101 0.62 -2.74 11.88
N GLN A 102 0.83 -3.58 10.86
CA GLN A 102 1.31 -3.13 9.55
C GLN A 102 0.40 -2.05 8.94
N LYS A 103 -0.93 -2.19 9.08
CA LYS A 103 -1.87 -1.14 8.65
C LYS A 103 -1.65 0.15 9.44
N GLN A 104 -1.55 0.10 10.76
CA GLN A 104 -1.31 1.28 11.59
C GLN A 104 0.03 1.95 11.26
N GLN A 105 1.09 1.18 11.04
CA GLN A 105 2.39 1.71 10.62
C GLN A 105 2.29 2.47 9.29
N ARG A 106 1.58 1.94 8.30
CA ARG A 106 1.34 2.64 7.02
C ARG A 106 0.53 3.93 7.24
N ASP A 107 -0.50 3.88 8.06
CA ASP A 107 -1.33 5.04 8.38
C ASP A 107 -0.52 6.14 9.09
N ARG A 108 0.38 5.77 10.01
CA ARG A 108 1.34 6.69 10.66
C ARG A 108 2.30 7.32 9.65
N LYS A 109 2.93 6.52 8.78
CA LYS A 109 3.85 7.01 7.73
C LYS A 109 3.16 8.00 6.77
N ARG A 110 1.92 7.73 6.38
CA ARG A 110 1.12 8.63 5.53
C ARG A 110 0.82 9.97 6.20
N LYS A 111 0.47 9.96 7.49
CA LYS A 111 0.27 11.19 8.27
C LYS A 111 1.55 12.02 8.34
N HIS A 112 2.68 11.39 8.65
CA HIS A 112 3.97 12.09 8.75
C HIS A 112 4.42 12.71 7.42
N ALA A 113 4.23 12.00 6.30
CA ALA A 113 4.54 12.54 4.98
C ALA A 113 3.68 13.76 4.63
N LYS A 114 2.39 13.75 5.03
CA LYS A 114 1.49 14.88 4.81
C LYS A 114 1.89 16.10 5.64
N THR A 115 2.34 15.92 6.89
CA THR A 115 2.80 17.03 7.73
C THR A 115 4.03 17.72 7.14
N LYS A 116 5.03 16.96 6.67
CA LYS A 116 6.23 17.54 6.04
C LYS A 116 5.95 18.36 4.78
N GLN A 117 4.98 17.94 3.96
CA GLN A 117 4.58 18.67 2.75
C GLN A 117 3.82 19.98 3.02
N VAL A 118 3.37 20.23 4.25
CA VAL A 118 2.65 21.45 4.64
C VAL A 118 3.58 22.46 5.31
N GLU A 119 4.75 22.02 5.78
CA GLU A 119 5.76 22.84 6.46
C GLU A 119 6.87 23.36 5.52
N GLU A 120 6.95 22.84 4.28
CA GLU A 120 7.79 23.34 3.17
C GLU A 120 6.99 24.25 2.23
#